data_AF-A0A7R9C0P4-F1
#
_entry.id   AF-A0A7R9C0P4-F1
#
_cell.length_a   1.000
_cell.length_b   1.000
_cell.length_c   1.000
_cell.angle_alpha   90.00
_cell.angle_beta   90.00
_cell.angle_gamma   90.00
#
_symmetry.space_group_name_H-M   'P 1'
#
loop_
_entity.id
_entity.type
_entity.pdbx_description
1 polymer ?
#
loop_
_entity_poly.entity_id
_entity_poly.type
_entity_poly.pdbx_seq_one_letter_code
_entity_poly.pdbx_strand_id
1 'polypeptide(L)'
;DSKIETYQKMWRFMENRKPSVFVDTYEEGIRRVLDGNYAFLMESTMLDYIVQRNCNLTQIGGLLDSKGYGIATPRGSPWRDRISLAILELQEKGVIPMFYNKWWKNSGDTCNKRQDREKESKASALGVDNIGEICLLFSTKTKTRQDKTNNGSILNFFCVLSLFSNETCTGGVFVVLLCGLAFAVLISILEFCWNSKKNAQTDH
;
A
#
# COMPACT_ATOMS: atom_id res chain seq x y z
N ASP A 1 -9.10 24.43 -12.56
CA ASP A 1 -7.97 23.69 -13.14
C ASP A 1 -6.77 23.62 -12.20
N SER A 2 -6.46 22.40 -11.75
CA SER A 2 -5.19 22.15 -11.05
C SER A 2 -4.02 22.35 -12.01
N LYS A 3 -3.01 23.13 -11.60
CA LYS A 3 -1.81 23.42 -12.40
C LYS A 3 -0.78 22.26 -12.42
N ILE A 4 -1.10 21.14 -11.77
CA ILE A 4 -0.22 19.98 -11.63
C ILE A 4 -0.50 19.00 -12.76
N GLU A 5 0.51 18.70 -13.57
CA GLU A 5 0.42 17.85 -14.76
C GLU A 5 -0.12 16.44 -14.45
N THR A 6 0.27 15.87 -13.31
CA THR A 6 -0.17 14.54 -12.87
C THR A 6 -1.69 14.47 -12.69
N TYR A 7 -2.31 15.49 -12.09
CA TYR A 7 -3.76 15.52 -11.88
C TYR A 7 -4.52 15.71 -13.19
N GLN A 8 -3.98 16.47 -14.13
CA GLN A 8 -4.56 16.62 -15.46
C GLN A 8 -4.51 15.30 -16.26
N LYS A 9 -3.38 14.58 -16.20
CA LYS A 9 -3.24 13.25 -16.81
C LYS A 9 -4.23 12.25 -16.21
N MET A 10 -4.35 12.24 -14.89
CA MET A 10 -5.28 11.36 -14.17
C MET A 10 -6.74 11.68 -14.53
N TRP A 11 -7.11 12.96 -14.57
CA TRP A 11 -8.44 13.40 -15.01
C TRP A 11 -8.76 12.95 -16.43
N ARG A 12 -7.86 13.21 -17.39
CA ARG A 12 -8.03 12.77 -18.79
C ARG A 12 -8.16 11.26 -18.92
N PHE A 13 -7.45 10.51 -18.07
CA PHE A 13 -7.59 9.05 -18.04
C PHE A 13 -8.98 8.62 -17.52
N MET A 14 -9.48 9.25 -16.46
CA MET A 14 -10.80 8.93 -15.90
C MET A 14 -11.94 9.29 -16.86
N GLU A 15 -11.86 10.45 -17.51
CA GLU A 15 -12.91 10.96 -18.40
C GLU A 15 -13.01 10.16 -19.72
N ASN A 16 -11.88 9.69 -20.26
CA ASN A 16 -11.86 8.95 -21.52
C ASN A 16 -12.10 7.45 -21.39
N ARG A 17 -12.16 6.89 -20.16
CA ARG A 17 -12.31 5.45 -19.95
C ARG A 17 -13.76 5.01 -20.16
N LYS A 18 -13.96 3.95 -20.96
CA LYS A 18 -15.25 3.22 -21.07
C LYS A 18 -15.04 1.76 -20.68
N PRO A 19 -15.84 1.18 -19.76
CA PRO A 19 -16.96 1.78 -19.01
C PRO A 19 -16.51 2.86 -18.00
N SER A 20 -17.45 3.68 -17.53
CA SER A 20 -17.17 4.77 -16.59
C SER A 20 -16.48 4.25 -15.32
N VAL A 21 -15.39 4.92 -14.93
CA VAL A 21 -14.68 4.64 -13.67
C VAL A 21 -15.35 5.28 -12.46
N PHE A 22 -16.28 6.22 -12.69
CA PHE A 22 -17.04 6.88 -11.65
C PHE A 22 -18.14 5.96 -11.10
N VAL A 23 -18.45 6.15 -9.83
CA VAL A 23 -19.49 5.42 -9.09
C VAL A 23 -20.42 6.43 -8.43
N ASP A 24 -21.70 6.08 -8.32
CA ASP A 24 -22.70 6.95 -7.72
C ASP A 24 -22.77 6.81 -6.19
N THR A 25 -22.37 5.66 -5.65
CA THR A 25 -22.41 5.36 -4.21
C THR A 25 -21.06 4.86 -3.68
N TYR A 26 -20.83 5.08 -2.38
CA TYR A 26 -19.61 4.64 -1.71
C TYR A 26 -19.51 3.11 -1.64
N GLU A 27 -20.64 2.44 -1.42
CA GLU A 27 -20.73 0.98 -1.31
C GLU A 27 -20.30 0.30 -2.61
N GLU A 28 -20.72 0.84 -3.76
CA GLU A 28 -20.32 0.33 -5.07
C GLU A 28 -18.82 0.57 -5.31
N GLY A 29 -18.29 1.74 -4.93
CA GLY A 29 -16.85 2.03 -4.98
C GLY A 29 -16.03 1.04 -4.16
N ILE A 30 -16.44 0.79 -2.91
CA ILE A 30 -15.79 -0.15 -2.00
C ILE A 30 -15.84 -1.58 -2.57
N ARG A 31 -16.99 -2.01 -3.10
CA ARG A 31 -17.16 -3.33 -3.72
C ARG A 31 -16.21 -3.52 -4.91
N ARG A 32 -16.09 -2.52 -5.79
CA ARG A 32 -15.14 -2.55 -6.92
C ARG A 32 -13.69 -2.61 -6.47
N VAL A 33 -13.33 -1.91 -5.39
CA VAL A 33 -11.98 -2.02 -4.83
C VAL A 33 -11.71 -3.44 -4.34
N LEU A 34 -12.68 -4.06 -3.66
CA LEU A 34 -12.57 -5.44 -3.16
C LEU A 34 -12.43 -6.46 -4.28
N ASP A 35 -13.12 -6.27 -5.41
CA ASP A 35 -13.01 -7.10 -6.62
C ASP A 35 -11.61 -7.00 -7.28
N GLY A 36 -10.86 -5.93 -6.99
CA GLY A 36 -9.48 -5.74 -7.45
C GLY A 36 -9.35 -4.92 -8.74
N ASN A 37 -8.11 -4.59 -9.12
CA ASN A 37 -7.79 -3.74 -10.29
C ASN A 37 -8.48 -2.37 -10.32
N TYR A 38 -8.99 -1.90 -9.18
CA TYR A 38 -9.64 -0.61 -9.03
C TYR A 38 -9.12 0.05 -7.75
N ALA A 39 -8.80 1.34 -7.86
CA ALA A 39 -8.44 2.19 -6.74
C ALA A 39 -9.50 3.27 -6.62
N PHE A 40 -9.99 3.50 -5.41
CA PHE A 40 -11.06 4.45 -5.17
C PHE A 40 -10.52 5.67 -4.42
N LEU A 41 -10.84 6.87 -4.92
CA LEU A 41 -10.50 8.13 -4.28
C LEU A 41 -11.62 8.48 -3.29
N MET A 42 -11.28 8.53 -2.01
CA MET A 42 -12.22 8.83 -0.94
C MET A 42 -11.57 9.73 0.10
N GLU A 43 -12.39 10.41 0.87
CA GLU A 43 -11.96 11.19 2.02
C GLU A 43 -11.30 10.32 3.11
N SER A 44 -10.29 10.86 3.79
CA SER A 44 -9.48 10.22 4.82
C SER A 44 -10.30 9.78 6.03
N THR A 45 -11.27 10.58 6.49
CA THR A 45 -12.12 10.18 7.61
C THR A 45 -12.93 8.95 7.26
N MET A 46 -13.70 8.99 6.17
CA MET A 46 -14.52 7.86 5.73
C MET A 46 -13.63 6.63 5.48
N LEU A 47 -12.41 6.85 4.97
CA LEU A 47 -11.44 5.79 4.78
C LEU A 47 -11.03 5.14 6.09
N ASP A 48 -10.64 5.92 7.09
CA ASP A 48 -10.26 5.42 8.42
C ASP A 48 -11.39 4.62 9.05
N TYR A 49 -12.63 5.09 8.92
CA TYR A 49 -13.81 4.40 9.44
C TYR A 49 -14.02 3.02 8.82
N ILE A 50 -13.92 2.96 7.48
CA ILE A 50 -14.18 1.76 6.69
C ILE A 50 -13.04 0.76 6.82
N VAL A 51 -11.79 1.22 6.81
CA VAL A 51 -10.59 0.36 6.98
C VAL A 51 -10.53 -0.25 8.38
N GLN A 52 -10.97 0.48 9.41
CA GLN A 52 -11.04 -0.07 10.77
C GLN A 52 -12.03 -1.23 10.89
N ARG A 53 -13.13 -1.19 10.14
CA ARG A 53 -14.18 -2.23 10.15
C ARG A 53 -13.90 -3.38 9.18
N ASN A 54 -13.29 -3.08 8.04
CA ASN A 54 -12.99 -4.05 6.99
C ASN A 54 -11.49 -4.21 6.80
N CYS A 55 -10.91 -5.27 7.37
CA CYS A 55 -9.46 -5.53 7.28
C CYS A 55 -8.99 -5.91 5.86
N ASN A 56 -9.94 -6.17 4.96
CA ASN A 56 -9.69 -6.39 3.54
C ASN A 56 -9.36 -5.10 2.77
N LEU A 57 -9.37 -3.95 3.43
CA LEU A 57 -9.16 -2.65 2.84
C LEU A 57 -7.93 -1.99 3.48
N THR A 58 -7.18 -1.21 2.70
CA THR A 58 -6.03 -0.45 3.16
C THR A 58 -5.96 0.89 2.44
N GLN A 59 -5.51 1.89 3.17
CA GLN A 59 -5.02 3.14 2.60
C GLN A 59 -3.64 2.88 1.98
N ILE A 60 -3.40 3.45 0.80
CA ILE A 60 -2.07 3.46 0.19
C ILE A 60 -1.77 4.87 -0.29
N GLY A 61 -0.55 5.34 -0.01
CA GLY A 61 -0.08 6.66 -0.42
C GLY A 61 -0.19 7.70 0.67
N GLY A 62 0.26 8.91 0.33
CA GLY A 62 0.10 10.10 1.16
C GLY A 62 -1.12 10.91 0.74
N LEU A 63 -1.25 12.06 1.38
CA LEU A 63 -2.34 13.01 1.23
C LEU A 63 -2.23 13.68 -0.15
N LEU A 64 -3.29 13.60 -0.96
CA LEU A 64 -3.31 14.26 -2.28
C LEU A 64 -3.62 15.75 -2.17
N ASP A 65 -4.34 16.14 -1.12
CA ASP A 65 -4.75 17.50 -0.83
C ASP A 65 -5.17 17.58 0.64
N SER A 66 -4.96 18.73 1.28
CA SER A 66 -5.49 19.03 2.62
C SER A 66 -6.70 19.93 2.49
N LYS A 67 -7.86 19.40 2.86
CA LYS A 67 -9.11 20.17 2.97
C LYS A 67 -9.62 20.10 4.40
N GLY A 68 -10.33 21.15 4.80
CA GLY A 68 -10.96 21.28 6.11
C GLY A 68 -12.48 21.46 5.98
N TYR A 69 -13.20 20.99 6.99
CA TYR A 69 -14.65 21.19 7.10
C TYR A 69 -14.98 22.54 7.71
N GLY A 70 -16.01 23.19 7.20
CA GLY A 70 -16.53 24.44 7.73
C GLY A 70 -18.05 24.42 7.83
N ILE A 71 -18.60 25.14 8.81
CA ILE A 71 -20.05 25.32 8.95
C ILE A 71 -20.46 26.50 8.07
N ALA A 72 -21.28 26.23 7.05
CA ALA A 72 -21.79 27.26 6.15
C ALA A 72 -22.96 28.03 6.78
N THR A 73 -22.95 29.36 6.63
CA THR A 73 -24.05 30.24 7.03
C THR A 73 -24.45 31.13 5.85
N PRO A 74 -25.72 31.61 5.79
CA PRO A 74 -26.13 32.56 4.76
C PRO A 74 -25.24 33.80 4.72
N ARG A 75 -25.02 34.35 3.53
CA ARG A 75 -24.18 35.55 3.35
C ARG A 75 -24.78 36.70 4.17
N GLY A 76 -23.93 37.35 4.99
CA GLY A 76 -24.35 38.45 5.87
C GLY A 76 -24.99 38.00 7.18
N SER A 77 -25.01 36.70 7.49
CA SER A 77 -25.53 36.21 8.76
C SER A 77 -24.72 36.75 9.95
N PRO A 78 -25.37 37.32 10.99
CA PRO A 78 -24.69 37.78 12.21
C PRO A 78 -24.12 36.63 13.04
N TRP A 79 -24.46 35.39 12.70
CA TRP A 79 -24.00 34.18 13.40
C TRP A 79 -22.65 33.68 12.92
N ARG A 80 -22.15 34.15 11.77
CA ARG A 80 -20.88 33.69 11.20
C ARG A 80 -19.75 33.83 12.22
N ASP A 81 -19.57 35.02 12.78
CA ASP A 81 -18.44 35.31 13.67
C ASP A 81 -18.60 34.60 15.02
N ARG A 82 -19.83 34.53 15.53
CA ARG A 82 -20.15 33.81 16.78
C ARG A 82 -19.86 32.31 16.66
N ILE A 83 -20.23 31.69 15.55
CA ILE A 83 -19.97 30.27 15.28
C ILE A 83 -18.47 30.04 15.10
N SER A 84 -17.76 30.89 14.35
CA SER A 84 -16.32 30.79 14.19
C SER A 84 -15.57 30.89 15.52
N LEU A 85 -15.95 31.84 16.39
CA LEU A 85 -15.37 31.97 17.73
C LEU A 85 -15.64 30.73 18.60
N ALA A 86 -16.87 30.21 18.59
CA ALA A 86 -17.20 29.00 19.32
C ALA A 86 -16.40 27.77 18.86
N ILE A 87 -16.15 27.63 17.55
CA ILE A 87 -15.30 26.57 17.00
C ILE A 87 -13.86 26.70 17.50
N LEU A 88 -13.31 27.91 17.52
CA LEU A 88 -11.95 28.17 18.03
C LEU A 88 -11.84 27.80 19.51
N GLU A 89 -12.83 28.17 20.32
CA GLU A 89 -12.88 27.80 21.75
C GLU A 89 -12.94 26.27 21.94
N LEU A 90 -13.72 25.56 21.11
CA LEU A 90 -13.79 24.10 21.16
C LEU A 90 -12.48 23.42 20.71
N GLN A 91 -11.74 24.04 19.77
CA GLN A 91 -10.41 23.58 19.35
C GLN A 91 -9.38 23.77 20.46
N GLU A 92 -9.33 24.96 21.08
CA GLU A 92 -8.43 25.27 22.19
C GLU A 92 -8.67 24.35 23.39
N LYS A 93 -9.94 24.06 23.70
CA LYS A 93 -10.31 23.12 24.76
C LYS A 93 -10.09 21.64 24.41
N GLY A 94 -9.73 21.31 23.16
CA GLY A 94 -9.50 19.92 22.74
C GLY A 94 -10.77 19.05 22.72
N VAL A 95 -11.97 19.66 22.66
CA VAL A 95 -13.24 18.92 22.66
C VAL A 95 -13.48 18.23 21.31
N ILE A 96 -13.06 18.87 20.21
CA ILE A 96 -13.18 18.31 18.85
C ILE A 96 -12.44 16.97 18.70
N PRO A 97 -11.15 16.83 19.06
CA PRO A 97 -10.48 15.53 18.99
C PRO A 97 -11.08 14.49 19.94
N MET A 98 -11.65 14.92 21.08
CA MET A 98 -12.40 14.01 21.96
C MET A 98 -13.61 13.41 21.25
N PHE A 99 -14.40 14.23 20.56
CA PHE A 99 -15.52 13.75 19.75
C PHE A 99 -15.07 12.86 18.60
N TYR A 100 -13.98 13.22 17.91
CA TYR A 100 -13.42 12.39 16.85
C TYR A 100 -13.09 10.98 17.38
N ASN A 101 -12.34 10.87 18.47
CA ASN A 101 -12.00 9.56 19.03
C ASN A 101 -13.24 8.78 19.49
N LYS A 102 -14.23 9.47 20.06
CA LYS A 102 -15.49 8.86 20.50
C LYS A 102 -16.28 8.24 19.34
N TRP A 103 -16.43 8.95 18.23
CA TRP A 103 -17.25 8.51 17.10
C TRP A 103 -16.49 7.61 16.12
N TRP A 104 -15.18 7.79 15.99
CA TRP A 104 -14.36 7.07 15.00
C TRP A 104 -13.59 5.89 15.60
N LYS A 105 -12.88 6.07 16.72
CA LYS A 105 -11.93 5.08 17.26
C LYS A 105 -12.52 4.13 18.31
N ASN A 106 -13.50 4.58 19.09
CA ASN A 106 -14.08 3.79 20.19
C ASN A 106 -15.23 2.86 19.77
N SER A 107 -15.46 2.67 18.46
CA SER A 107 -16.41 1.67 17.98
C SER A 107 -15.76 0.29 18.09
N GLY A 108 -16.30 -0.61 18.92
CA GLY A 108 -15.72 -1.93 19.27
C GLY A 108 -15.44 -2.89 18.09
N ASP A 109 -15.78 -2.51 16.86
CA ASP A 109 -15.54 -3.25 15.61
C ASP A 109 -14.23 -2.84 14.94
N THR A 110 -13.14 -2.76 15.70
CA THR A 110 -11.81 -2.54 15.11
C THR A 110 -11.18 -3.88 14.78
N CYS A 111 -10.64 -4.00 13.57
CA CYS A 111 -9.66 -5.02 13.24
C CYS A 111 -8.57 -4.98 14.31
N ASN A 112 -8.49 -6.00 15.17
CA ASN A 112 -7.35 -6.20 16.05
C ASN A 112 -6.13 -6.48 15.16
N LYS A 113 -5.50 -5.42 14.63
CA LYS A 113 -4.18 -5.46 14.02
C LYS A 113 -3.16 -5.69 15.13
N ARG A 114 -3.22 -6.84 15.78
CA ARG A 114 -2.08 -7.36 16.53
C ARG A 114 -1.20 -8.07 15.52
N GLN A 115 0.01 -7.54 15.42
CA GLN A 115 1.21 -8.05 14.76
C GLN A 115 1.28 -7.82 13.23
N ASP A 116 2.44 -7.29 12.86
CA ASP A 116 2.99 -7.10 11.52
C ASP A 116 2.41 -5.94 10.71
N ARG A 117 2.73 -4.70 11.10
CA ARG A 117 3.68 -3.82 10.38
C ARG A 117 4.07 -2.67 11.31
N GLU A 118 5.31 -2.68 11.80
CA GLU A 118 6.01 -1.45 12.09
C GLU A 118 6.13 -0.69 10.75
N LYS A 119 5.14 0.15 10.46
CA LYS A 119 5.34 1.27 9.56
C LYS A 119 5.41 2.47 10.45
N GLU A 120 6.59 3.08 10.46
CA GLU A 120 6.92 4.36 11.06
C GLU A 120 5.68 5.21 11.33
N SER A 121 5.37 5.39 12.60
CA SER A 121 4.63 6.56 13.05
C SER A 121 5.42 7.78 12.59
N LYS A 122 5.09 8.30 11.42
CA LYS A 122 5.43 9.68 11.07
C LYS A 122 4.90 10.52 12.22
N ALA A 123 5.80 11.14 12.96
CA ALA A 123 5.45 12.09 14.00
C ALA A 123 4.69 13.24 13.34
N SER A 124 3.36 13.19 13.38
CA SER A 124 2.53 14.36 13.09
C SER A 124 2.67 15.30 14.29
N ALA A 125 3.24 16.46 14.03
CA ALA A 125 3.32 17.55 14.99
C ALA A 125 1.92 17.87 15.54
N LEU A 126 1.87 18.36 16.77
CA LEU A 126 0.66 18.91 17.42
C LEU A 126 0.09 20.08 16.61
N GLY A 127 -0.66 19.74 15.57
CA GLY A 127 -1.48 20.61 14.74
C GLY A 127 -2.70 19.78 14.36
N VAL A 128 -3.88 20.37 14.44
CA VAL A 128 -5.14 19.68 14.17
C VAL A 128 -5.03 18.96 12.82
N ASP A 129 -5.09 17.62 12.82
CA ASP A 129 -5.03 16.84 11.60
C ASP A 129 -6.15 17.31 10.66
N ASN A 130 -5.85 17.59 9.39
CA ASN A 130 -6.88 18.05 8.46
C ASN A 130 -7.83 16.88 8.19
N ILE A 131 -9.05 17.03 8.69
CA ILE A 131 -10.08 15.98 8.70
C ILE A 131 -10.63 15.70 7.27
N GLY A 132 -10.29 16.49 6.24
CA GLY A 132 -10.87 16.36 4.89
C GLY A 132 -9.88 15.97 3.79
N GLU A 133 -8.87 15.16 4.07
CA GLU A 133 -7.85 14.82 3.07
C GLU A 133 -8.35 13.76 2.08
N ILE A 134 -7.97 13.86 0.80
CA ILE A 134 -8.30 12.81 -0.18
C ILE A 134 -7.22 11.73 -0.15
N CYS A 135 -7.65 10.48 0.02
CA CYS A 135 -6.82 9.30 0.10
C CYS A 135 -7.23 8.24 -0.93
N LEU A 136 -6.29 7.36 -1.27
CA LEU A 136 -6.55 6.22 -2.13
C LEU A 136 -6.85 4.97 -1.31
N LEU A 137 -7.99 4.34 -1.63
CA LEU A 137 -8.43 3.08 -1.06
C LEU A 137 -8.08 1.91 -1.98
N PHE A 138 -7.49 0.87 -1.40
CA PHE A 138 -7.11 -0.37 -2.07
C PHE A 138 -7.57 -1.60 -1.28
N SER A 139 -7.75 -2.72 -1.97
CA SER A 139 -8.01 -4.03 -1.36
C SER A 139 -6.70 -4.68 -0.92
N THR A 140 -6.66 -5.22 0.30
CA THR A 140 -5.52 -5.99 0.81
C THR A 140 -5.47 -7.40 0.23
N LYS A 141 -6.57 -7.90 -0.38
CA LYS A 141 -6.58 -9.21 -1.06
C LYS A 141 -5.57 -9.28 -2.22
N THR A 142 -5.20 -8.14 -2.82
CA THR A 142 -4.20 -8.11 -3.91
C THR A 142 -2.76 -8.03 -3.39
N LYS A 143 -2.54 -7.85 -2.08
CA LYS A 143 -1.20 -7.80 -1.47
C LYS A 143 -0.45 -9.14 -1.60
N THR A 144 -1.14 -10.25 -1.88
CA THR A 144 -0.52 -11.55 -2.15
C THR A 144 -0.11 -11.76 -3.61
N ARG A 145 -0.27 -10.78 -4.51
CA ARG A 145 0.05 -10.97 -5.94
C ARG A 145 0.85 -9.86 -6.64
N GLN A 146 1.39 -8.87 -5.94
CA GLN A 146 2.20 -7.85 -6.61
C GLN A 146 3.35 -7.33 -5.73
N ASP A 147 4.35 -8.18 -5.56
CA ASP A 147 5.75 -7.77 -5.39
C ASP A 147 6.68 -8.72 -6.17
N LYS A 148 6.28 -9.10 -7.39
CA LYS A 148 7.14 -9.80 -8.36
C LYS A 148 6.66 -9.51 -9.80
N THR A 149 6.98 -8.35 -10.35
CA THR A 149 7.16 -8.20 -11.80
C THR A 149 7.91 -6.90 -12.13
N ASN A 150 9.20 -7.07 -12.48
CA ASN A 150 9.96 -6.40 -13.57
C ASN A 150 10.10 -4.85 -13.53
N ASN A 151 11.30 -4.25 -13.53
CA ASN A 151 12.43 -4.46 -14.44
C ASN A 151 13.77 -3.96 -13.85
N GLY A 152 14.87 -4.68 -14.14
CA GLY A 152 16.25 -4.27 -13.84
C GLY A 152 17.24 -5.42 -13.99
N SER A 153 17.53 -5.82 -15.23
CA SER A 153 18.10 -7.08 -15.71
C SER A 153 19.49 -7.52 -15.24
N ILE A 154 20.01 -7.06 -14.10
CA ILE A 154 21.30 -7.52 -13.54
C ILE A 154 21.19 -7.88 -12.05
N LEU A 155 20.13 -7.42 -11.36
CA LEU A 155 19.87 -7.75 -9.95
C LEU A 155 19.05 -9.04 -9.74
N ASN A 156 18.81 -9.81 -10.80
CA ASN A 156 18.08 -11.09 -10.72
C ASN A 156 18.94 -12.23 -10.16
N PHE A 157 20.27 -12.17 -10.28
CA PHE A 157 21.12 -13.27 -9.80
C PHE A 157 21.26 -13.29 -8.28
N PHE A 158 21.34 -12.12 -7.64
CA PHE A 158 21.39 -12.00 -6.18
C PHE A 158 20.01 -12.16 -5.54
N CYS A 159 18.94 -11.66 -6.17
CA CYS A 159 17.59 -11.77 -5.62
C CYS A 159 17.03 -13.21 -5.69
N VAL A 160 17.37 -13.99 -6.72
CA VAL A 160 17.01 -15.43 -6.78
C VAL A 160 17.70 -16.21 -5.65
N LEU A 161 18.93 -15.84 -5.27
CA LEU A 161 19.63 -16.46 -4.14
C LEU A 161 18.96 -16.11 -2.79
N SER A 162 18.44 -14.88 -2.64
CA SER A 162 17.75 -14.43 -1.43
C SER A 162 16.27 -14.85 -1.35
N LEU A 163 15.62 -15.12 -2.49
CA LEU A 163 14.21 -15.53 -2.57
C LEU A 163 13.97 -17.01 -2.24
N PHE A 164 15.00 -17.83 -2.14
CA PHE A 164 14.88 -19.19 -1.61
C PHE A 164 14.78 -19.26 -0.09
N SER A 165 14.92 -18.13 0.62
CA SER A 165 14.95 -18.13 2.09
C SER A 165 13.61 -17.83 2.76
N ASN A 166 12.55 -17.44 2.04
CA ASN A 166 11.36 -16.88 2.72
C ASN A 166 9.97 -17.34 2.27
N GLU A 167 9.83 -18.36 1.41
CA GLU A 167 8.57 -19.08 1.29
C GLU A 167 8.83 -20.59 1.28
N THR A 168 8.44 -21.25 2.37
CA THR A 168 8.57 -22.70 2.68
C THR A 168 10.01 -23.21 2.96
N CYS A 169 10.42 -23.10 4.24
CA CYS A 169 11.74 -23.44 4.77
C CYS A 169 12.20 -24.91 4.64
N THR A 170 11.46 -25.79 3.95
CA THR A 170 11.84 -27.19 3.75
C THR A 170 12.24 -27.53 2.31
N GLY A 171 11.86 -26.70 1.32
CA GLY A 171 12.14 -26.99 -0.11
C GLY A 171 13.50 -26.50 -0.61
N GLY A 172 14.00 -25.38 -0.09
CA GLY A 172 15.24 -24.76 -0.57
C GLY A 172 16.50 -25.60 -0.35
N VAL A 173 16.56 -26.34 0.77
CA VAL A 173 17.72 -27.17 1.11
C VAL A 173 17.89 -28.32 0.13
N PHE A 174 16.78 -28.97 -0.29
CA PHE A 174 16.83 -30.06 -1.27
C PHE A 174 17.31 -29.58 -2.65
N VAL A 175 16.92 -28.37 -3.07
CA VAL A 175 17.34 -27.83 -4.37
C VAL A 175 18.83 -27.49 -4.37
N VAL A 176 19.34 -26.85 -3.31
CA VAL A 176 20.77 -26.53 -3.19
C VAL A 176 21.62 -27.81 -3.13
N LEU A 177 21.16 -28.83 -2.41
CA LEU A 177 21.85 -30.12 -2.32
C LEU A 177 21.85 -30.88 -3.66
N LEU A 178 20.71 -30.94 -4.37
CA LEU A 178 20.63 -31.63 -5.66
C LEU A 178 21.45 -30.92 -6.73
N CYS A 179 21.41 -29.58 -6.78
CA CYS A 179 22.24 -28.81 -7.69
C CYS A 179 23.74 -28.95 -7.35
N GLY A 180 24.11 -28.88 -6.07
CA GLY A 180 25.49 -29.05 -5.62
C GLY A 180 26.05 -30.44 -5.95
N LEU A 181 25.27 -31.50 -5.72
CA LEU A 181 25.66 -32.87 -6.04
C LEU A 181 25.84 -33.06 -7.56
N ALA A 182 24.92 -32.55 -8.38
CA ALA A 182 25.02 -32.65 -9.83
C ALA A 182 26.25 -31.93 -10.39
N PHE A 183 26.57 -30.74 -9.86
CA PHE A 183 27.78 -30.00 -10.24
C PHE A 183 29.06 -30.74 -9.83
N ALA A 184 29.10 -31.33 -8.63
CA ALA A 184 30.25 -32.10 -8.19
C ALA A 184 30.52 -33.32 -9.10
N VAL A 185 29.48 -34.06 -9.46
CA VAL A 185 29.57 -35.21 -10.37
C VAL A 185 30.07 -34.77 -11.76
N LEU A 186 29.59 -33.63 -12.27
CA LEU A 186 30.03 -33.08 -13.55
C LEU A 186 31.52 -32.70 -13.54
N ILE A 187 31.98 -32.03 -12.47
CA ILE A 187 33.40 -31.66 -12.32
C ILE A 187 34.28 -32.92 -12.28
N SER A 188 33.87 -33.95 -11.53
CA SER A 188 34.62 -35.21 -11.46
C SER A 188 34.73 -35.93 -12.82
N ILE A 189 33.65 -35.93 -13.62
CA ILE A 189 33.67 -36.52 -14.97
C ILE A 189 34.62 -35.74 -15.88
N LEU A 190 34.58 -34.40 -15.84
CA LEU A 190 35.45 -33.55 -16.65
C LEU A 190 36.93 -33.75 -16.28
N GLU A 191 37.25 -33.84 -15.00
CA GLU A 191 38.62 -34.07 -14.52
C GLU A 191 39.13 -35.46 -14.93
N PHE A 192 38.29 -36.48 -14.86
CA PHE A 192 38.61 -37.83 -15.33
C PHE A 192 38.85 -37.87 -16.85
N CYS A 193 37.99 -37.21 -17.64
CA CYS A 193 38.17 -37.09 -19.09
C CYS A 193 39.45 -36.34 -19.46
N TRP A 194 39.78 -35.27 -18.73
CA TRP A 194 41.02 -34.53 -18.92
C TRP A 194 42.24 -35.40 -18.62
N ASN A 195 42.23 -36.08 -17.47
CA ASN A 195 43.36 -36.91 -17.03
C ASN A 195 43.57 -38.14 -17.94
N SER A 196 42.49 -38.77 -18.40
CA SER A 196 42.55 -39.88 -19.37
C SER A 196 43.17 -39.45 -20.70
N LYS A 197 42.79 -38.27 -21.21
CA LYS A 197 43.35 -37.73 -22.46
C LYS A 197 44.83 -37.34 -22.33
N LYS A 198 45.25 -36.88 -21.15
CA LYS A 198 46.65 -36.55 -20.86
C LYS A 198 47.52 -37.81 -20.80
N ASN A 199 47.03 -38.89 -20.16
CA ASN A 199 47.77 -40.14 -20.06
C ASN A 199 47.92 -40.87 -21.41
N ALA A 200 46.95 -40.74 -22.31
CA ALA A 200 47.01 -41.32 -23.65
C ALA A 200 48.06 -40.67 -24.60
N GLN A 201 48.59 -39.48 -24.28
CA GLN A 201 49.65 -38.84 -25.07
C GLN A 201 51.07 -39.14 -24.57
N THR A 202 51.21 -39.90 -23.47
CA THR A 202 52.51 -40.24 -22.87
C THR A 202 53.11 -41.57 -23.37
N ASP A 203 52.39 -42.30 -24.24
CA ASP A 203 52.82 -43.61 -24.78
C ASP A 203 53.21 -43.56 -26.28
N HIS A 204 53.67 -42.40 -26.76
CA HIS A 204 54.32 -42.26 -28.08
C HIS A 204 55.62 -41.47 -27.99
#